data_AF-A0AAD2CL22-F1
#
_entry.id   AF-A0AAD2CL22-F1
#
_cell.length_a   1.000
_cell.length_b   1.000
_cell.length_c   1.000
_cell.angle_alpha   90.00
_cell.angle_beta   90.00
_cell.angle_gamma   90.00
#
_symmetry.space_group_name_H-M   'P 1'
#
loop_
_entity.id
_entity.type
_entity.pdbx_description
1 polymer ?
#
loop_
_entity_poly.entity_id
_entity_poly.type
_entity_poly.pdbx_seq_one_letter_code
_entity_poly.pdbx_strand_id
1 'polypeptide(L)'
;MSRQGNEATGIVSAFKQAQIRHRRQGKNPCRTDDLPGVVDFGLGADDRIIRLQIPERLRHREGLYEGPIYGLKGFPGFLFAPQALSEELQTAIAFKCVTVFCESPHRTNIDLCPPKQSEFRNLDESMWELWKKSEDEKEGNIGWKKGSKRRKLQQTSQKSYRSFKKLSWATMGYHYDW
;
A
#
# COMPACT_ATOMS: atom_id res chain seq x y z
N MET A 1 -36.89 -30.88 -25.61
CA MET A 1 -35.59 -30.28 -25.96
C MET A 1 -34.96 -29.71 -24.69
N SER A 2 -34.19 -30.54 -23.98
CA SER A 2 -33.57 -30.17 -22.71
C SER A 2 -32.20 -29.54 -22.97
N ARG A 3 -32.01 -28.29 -22.55
CA ARG A 3 -30.70 -27.66 -22.52
C ARG A 3 -29.93 -28.26 -21.35
N GLN A 4 -29.02 -29.20 -21.65
CA GLN A 4 -27.98 -29.58 -20.71
C GLN A 4 -27.04 -28.39 -20.54
N GLY A 5 -27.12 -27.74 -19.38
CA GLY A 5 -26.16 -26.73 -18.96
C GLY A 5 -24.84 -27.41 -18.63
N ASN A 6 -23.79 -27.07 -19.37
CA ASN A 6 -22.42 -27.40 -19.01
C ASN A 6 -22.06 -26.65 -17.72
N GLU A 7 -22.21 -27.31 -16.57
CA GLU A 7 -21.54 -26.90 -15.33
C GLU A 7 -20.05 -27.21 -15.46
N ALA A 8 -19.32 -26.31 -16.12
CA ALA A 8 -17.87 -26.27 -15.99
C ALA A 8 -17.55 -25.85 -14.56
N THR A 9 -17.36 -26.83 -13.67
CA THR A 9 -16.76 -26.64 -12.35
C THR A 9 -15.29 -26.24 -12.55
N GLY A 10 -15.08 -24.97 -12.92
CA GLY A 10 -13.75 -24.42 -13.16
C GLY A 10 -12.90 -24.62 -11.91
N ILE A 11 -11.93 -25.53 -11.99
CA ILE A 11 -11.02 -25.84 -10.89
C ILE A 11 -10.22 -24.57 -10.61
N VAL A 12 -10.62 -23.85 -9.55
CA VAL A 12 -9.90 -22.67 -9.07
C VAL A 12 -8.57 -23.12 -8.48
N SER A 13 -7.45 -22.57 -8.93
CA SER A 13 -6.12 -22.92 -8.42
C SER A 13 -5.99 -22.67 -6.92
N ALA A 14 -5.14 -23.44 -6.24
CA ALA A 14 -4.89 -23.27 -4.80
C ALA A 14 -4.48 -21.82 -4.45
N PHE A 15 -3.66 -21.18 -5.29
CA PHE A 15 -3.28 -19.78 -5.11
C PHE A 15 -4.48 -18.84 -5.18
N LYS A 16 -5.38 -19.04 -6.16
CA LYS A 16 -6.58 -18.21 -6.31
C LYS A 16 -7.56 -18.42 -5.15
N GLN A 17 -7.69 -19.66 -4.66
CA GLN A 17 -8.49 -19.94 -3.46
C GLN A 17 -7.93 -19.24 -2.22
N ALA A 18 -6.60 -19.27 -2.01
CA ALA A 18 -5.95 -18.55 -0.92
C ALA A 18 -6.15 -17.03 -1.04
N GLN A 19 -6.01 -16.47 -2.24
CA GLN A 19 -6.30 -15.06 -2.51
C GLN A 19 -7.75 -14.70 -2.14
N ILE A 20 -8.72 -15.51 -2.57
CA ILE A 20 -10.14 -15.28 -2.28
C ILE A 20 -10.40 -15.32 -0.77
N ARG A 21 -9.78 -16.27 -0.05
CA ARG A 21 -9.92 -16.43 1.40
C ARG A 21 -9.45 -15.20 2.17
N HIS A 22 -8.26 -14.68 1.85
CA HIS A 22 -7.62 -13.59 2.61
C HIS A 22 -7.89 -12.18 2.04
N ARG A 23 -8.59 -12.07 0.90
CA ARG A 23 -9.04 -10.78 0.39
C ARG A 23 -10.08 -10.21 1.35
N ARG A 24 -9.71 -9.16 2.09
CA ARG A 24 -10.58 -8.46 3.04
C ARG A 24 -11.95 -8.19 2.41
N GLN A 25 -13.00 -8.71 3.05
CA GLN A 25 -14.37 -8.41 2.68
C GLN A 25 -14.76 -7.11 3.37
N GLY A 26 -15.15 -6.09 2.59
CA GLY A 26 -15.42 -4.75 3.12
C GLY A 26 -16.50 -4.66 4.21
N LYS A 27 -17.27 -5.74 4.43
CA LYS A 27 -18.32 -5.82 5.47
C LYS A 27 -17.80 -6.24 6.85
N ASN A 28 -16.57 -6.76 6.97
CA ASN A 28 -16.00 -7.16 8.26
C ASN A 28 -14.48 -6.91 8.30
N PRO A 29 -14.04 -5.67 8.62
CA PRO A 29 -12.62 -5.31 8.63
C PRO A 29 -11.83 -5.93 9.79
N CYS A 30 -12.51 -6.36 10.86
CA CYS A 30 -11.92 -6.96 12.06
C CYS A 30 -12.00 -8.49 12.06
N ARG A 31 -12.23 -9.09 10.89
CA ARG A 31 -12.26 -10.54 10.72
C ARG A 31 -10.88 -11.13 11.04
N THR A 32 -10.84 -12.15 11.90
CA THR A 32 -9.60 -12.82 12.34
C THR A 32 -9.63 -14.34 12.17
N ASP A 33 -10.78 -14.94 11.87
CA ASP A 33 -10.94 -16.39 11.67
C ASP A 33 -10.22 -16.91 10.43
N ASP A 34 -9.79 -16.03 9.52
CA ASP A 34 -8.98 -16.37 8.35
C ASP A 34 -7.46 -16.30 8.61
N LEU A 35 -7.03 -15.87 9.81
CA LEU A 35 -5.61 -15.73 10.16
C LEU A 35 -4.86 -17.00 10.58
N PRO A 36 -5.47 -18.13 11.02
CA PRO A 36 -4.71 -19.30 11.49
C PRO A 36 -3.71 -19.90 10.49
N GLY A 37 -3.87 -19.64 9.18
CA GLY A 37 -2.93 -20.09 8.15
C GLY A 37 -1.76 -19.13 7.88
N VAL A 38 -1.80 -17.92 8.42
CA VAL A 38 -0.82 -16.86 8.18
C VAL A 38 0.43 -17.11 9.03
N VAL A 39 1.60 -17.05 8.40
CA VAL A 39 2.89 -17.15 9.10
C VAL A 39 3.14 -15.83 9.82
N ASP A 40 3.34 -15.89 11.13
CA ASP A 40 3.76 -14.73 11.95
C ASP A 40 5.21 -14.90 12.42
N PHE A 41 6.10 -14.09 11.85
CA PHE A 41 7.52 -14.09 12.20
C PHE A 41 7.82 -13.41 13.54
N GLY A 42 6.87 -12.71 14.15
CA GLY A 42 7.04 -12.06 15.44
C GLY A 42 6.93 -13.01 16.64
N LEU A 43 6.13 -14.08 16.53
CA LEU A 43 5.88 -15.02 17.62
C LEU A 43 6.85 -16.21 17.65
N GLY A 44 7.54 -16.50 16.54
CA GLY A 44 8.61 -17.50 16.45
C GLY A 44 8.19 -18.97 16.69
N ALA A 45 6.89 -19.26 16.83
CA ALA A 45 6.37 -20.58 17.18
C ALA A 45 6.01 -21.46 15.96
N ASP A 46 6.15 -20.94 14.75
CA ASP A 46 5.73 -21.61 13.51
C ASP A 46 6.87 -22.49 12.95
N ASP A 47 6.59 -23.78 12.76
CA ASP A 47 7.56 -24.79 12.31
C ASP A 47 8.04 -24.59 10.86
N ARG A 48 7.33 -23.76 10.09
CA ARG A 48 7.72 -23.37 8.73
C ARG A 48 8.84 -22.34 8.74
N ILE A 49 9.04 -21.63 9.84
CA ILE A 49 10.03 -20.57 9.98
C ILE A 49 11.40 -21.16 10.31
N ILE A 50 12.44 -20.71 9.58
CA ILE A 50 13.83 -21.10 9.83
C ILE A 50 14.60 -19.86 10.23
N ARG A 51 15.23 -19.86 11.41
CA ARG A 51 16.14 -18.78 11.80
C ARG A 51 17.47 -18.94 11.06
N LEU A 52 17.87 -17.89 10.34
CA LEU A 52 19.10 -17.88 9.56
C LEU A 52 20.26 -17.29 10.39
N GLN A 53 21.44 -17.87 10.21
CA GLN A 53 22.66 -17.40 10.85
C GLN A 53 23.36 -16.41 9.93
N ILE A 54 23.51 -15.16 10.39
CA ILE A 54 24.30 -14.15 9.68
C ILE A 54 25.78 -14.48 9.89
N PRO A 55 26.58 -14.60 8.81
CA PRO A 55 28.03 -14.81 8.92
C PRO A 55 28.69 -13.75 9.79
N GLU A 56 29.57 -14.15 10.72
CA GLU A 56 30.20 -13.26 11.69
C GLU A 56 30.91 -12.06 11.03
N ARG A 57 31.56 -12.31 9.90
CA ARG A 57 32.25 -11.29 9.09
C ARG A 57 31.37 -10.12 8.65
N LEU A 58 30.05 -10.30 8.62
CA LEU A 58 29.10 -9.26 8.24
C LEU A 58 28.57 -8.47 9.44
N ARG A 59 28.58 -9.06 10.65
CA ARG A 59 27.93 -8.49 11.84
C ARG A 59 28.53 -7.16 12.30
N HIS A 60 29.80 -6.92 12.00
CA HIS A 60 30.51 -5.69 12.41
C HIS A 60 30.50 -4.59 11.36
N ARG A 61 29.73 -4.72 10.27
CA ARG A 61 29.57 -3.63 9.32
C ARG A 61 28.58 -2.61 9.87
N GLU A 62 29.00 -1.35 9.95
CA GLU A 62 28.11 -0.24 10.27
C GLU A 62 26.91 -0.21 9.32
N GLY A 63 25.72 0.00 9.88
CA GLY A 63 24.46 0.02 9.13
C GLY A 63 23.92 -1.36 8.73
N LEU A 64 24.53 -2.45 9.20
CA LEU A 64 23.91 -3.77 9.06
C LEU A 64 22.78 -3.95 10.09
N TYR A 65 21.69 -4.57 9.67
CA TYR A 65 20.63 -5.01 10.57
C TYR A 65 21.15 -6.08 11.54
N GLU A 66 21.03 -5.80 12.85
CA GLU A 66 21.51 -6.67 13.92
C GLU A 66 20.45 -7.67 14.42
N GLY A 67 19.20 -7.53 13.98
CA GLY A 67 18.11 -8.38 14.43
C GLY A 67 18.08 -9.77 13.77
N PRO A 68 17.12 -10.63 14.16
CA PRO A 68 17.00 -11.96 13.60
C PRO A 68 16.58 -11.92 12.12
N ILE A 69 17.23 -12.71 11.28
CA ILE A 69 16.78 -12.95 9.90
C ILE A 69 16.15 -14.34 9.83
N TYR A 70 15.01 -14.43 9.18
CA TYR A 70 14.25 -15.66 9.00
C TYR A 70 14.16 -16.03 7.52
N GLY A 71 14.09 -17.34 7.26
CA GLY A 71 13.70 -17.93 5.99
C GLY A 71 12.43 -18.76 6.15
N LEU A 72 11.91 -19.26 5.02
CA LEU A 72 10.72 -20.11 4.99
C LEU A 72 11.07 -21.49 4.42
N LYS A 73 10.72 -22.55 5.16
CA LYS A 73 11.00 -23.93 4.76
C LYS A 73 10.36 -24.25 3.41
N GLY A 74 11.15 -24.79 2.48
CA GLY A 74 10.71 -25.09 1.11
C GLY A 74 10.83 -23.90 0.14
N PHE A 75 11.25 -22.71 0.59
CA PHE A 75 11.39 -21.52 -0.23
C PHE A 75 12.81 -20.94 -0.12
N PRO A 76 13.82 -21.58 -0.74
CA PRO A 76 15.19 -21.09 -0.71
C PRO A 76 15.28 -19.70 -1.35
N GLY A 77 16.08 -18.81 -0.76
CA GLY A 77 16.23 -17.41 -1.20
C GLY A 77 15.21 -16.44 -0.61
N PHE A 78 14.15 -16.92 0.04
CA PHE A 78 13.25 -16.06 0.81
C PHE A 78 13.90 -15.63 2.13
N LEU A 79 13.93 -14.32 2.38
CA LEU A 79 14.46 -13.71 3.59
C LEU A 79 13.43 -12.74 4.17
N PHE A 80 13.28 -12.76 5.49
CA PHE A 80 12.44 -11.85 6.24
C PHE A 80 13.19 -11.29 7.45
N ALA A 81 13.21 -9.96 7.59
CA ALA A 81 13.89 -9.23 8.66
C ALA A 81 12.89 -8.30 9.36
N PRO A 82 12.31 -8.69 10.52
CA PRO A 82 11.33 -7.88 11.21
C PRO A 82 11.96 -6.60 11.79
N GLN A 83 11.23 -5.49 11.74
CA GLN A 83 11.65 -4.23 12.37
C GLN A 83 13.07 -3.81 11.96
N ALA A 84 13.43 -3.99 10.68
CA ALA A 84 14.76 -3.69 10.17
C ALA A 84 15.14 -2.20 10.21
N LEU A 85 14.16 -1.33 10.47
CA LEU A 85 14.30 0.12 10.47
C LEU A 85 13.85 0.66 11.82
N SER A 86 14.55 1.67 12.34
CA SER A 86 14.09 2.43 13.50
C SER A 86 12.79 3.18 13.19
N GLU A 87 11.98 3.49 14.20
CA GLU A 87 10.73 4.25 14.02
C GLU A 87 10.97 5.62 13.35
N GLU A 88 12.07 6.29 13.71
CA GLU A 88 12.50 7.54 13.10
C GLU A 88 12.73 7.36 11.60
N LEU A 89 13.48 6.32 11.21
CA LEU A 89 13.76 6.05 9.80
C LEU A 89 12.51 5.61 9.03
N GLN A 90 11.64 4.81 9.64
CA GLN A 90 10.34 4.46 9.06
C GLN A 90 9.51 5.72 8.77
N THR A 91 9.44 6.64 9.73
CA THR A 91 8.72 7.91 9.59
C THR A 91 9.34 8.79 8.52
N ALA A 92 10.68 8.92 8.52
CA ALA A 92 11.40 9.72 7.53
C ALA A 92 11.23 9.17 6.10
N ILE A 93 11.25 7.85 5.92
CA ILE A 93 11.00 7.21 4.62
C ILE A 93 9.54 7.40 4.22
N ALA A 94 8.58 7.16 5.12
CA ALA A 94 7.16 7.36 4.84
C ALA A 94 6.85 8.81 4.39
N PHE A 95 7.47 9.79 5.04
CA PHE A 95 7.37 11.19 4.66
C PHE A 95 7.93 11.43 3.24
N LYS A 96 9.15 10.92 2.95
CA LYS A 96 9.78 11.05 1.62
C LYS A 96 8.98 10.36 0.52
N CYS A 97 8.33 9.23 0.81
CA CYS A 97 7.47 8.52 -0.15
C CYS A 97 6.37 9.43 -0.70
N VAL A 98 5.80 10.31 0.11
CA VAL A 98 4.71 11.20 -0.32
C VAL A 98 5.21 12.56 -0.81
N THR A 99 6.32 13.05 -0.26
CA THR A 99 6.80 14.43 -0.52
C THR A 99 7.86 14.53 -1.61
N VAL A 100 8.59 13.44 -1.88
CA VAL A 100 9.74 13.45 -2.81
C VAL A 100 9.55 12.40 -3.90
N PHE A 101 9.24 11.16 -3.54
CA PHE A 101 9.23 10.04 -4.49
C PHE A 101 8.00 10.01 -5.41
N CYS A 102 6.96 10.77 -5.08
CA CYS A 102 5.76 10.95 -5.92
C CYS A 102 5.81 12.22 -6.78
N GLU A 103 6.91 12.97 -6.73
CA GLU A 103 7.11 14.17 -7.52
C GLU A 103 8.09 13.95 -8.67
N SER A 104 8.02 14.84 -9.66
CA SER A 104 9.00 14.92 -10.74
C SER A 104 10.43 14.99 -10.16
N PRO A 105 11.42 14.28 -10.73
CA PRO A 105 11.41 13.58 -12.02
C PRO A 105 10.85 12.15 -11.99
N HIS A 106 10.37 11.67 -10.84
CA HIS A 106 9.79 10.33 -10.74
C HIS A 106 8.46 10.25 -11.48
N ARG A 107 8.06 9.03 -11.89
CA ARG A 107 6.78 8.80 -12.58
C ARG A 107 5.82 8.05 -11.69
N THR A 108 4.59 8.52 -11.64
CA THR A 108 3.48 7.86 -10.95
C THR A 108 2.46 7.28 -11.94
N ASN A 109 1.55 6.44 -11.43
CA ASN A 109 0.41 5.96 -12.21
C ASN A 109 -0.50 7.08 -12.73
N ILE A 110 -0.52 8.22 -12.04
CA ILE A 110 -1.36 9.36 -12.40
C ILE A 110 -0.83 10.01 -13.67
N ASP A 111 0.49 10.06 -13.85
CA ASP A 111 1.12 10.75 -14.98
C ASP A 111 0.93 10.01 -16.31
N LEU A 112 0.57 8.71 -16.27
CA LEU A 112 0.34 7.90 -17.47
C LEU A 112 -1.11 7.99 -18.00
N CYS A 113 -2.05 8.46 -17.20
CA CYS A 113 -3.47 8.48 -17.55
C CYS A 113 -3.91 9.90 -17.87
N PRO A 114 -4.42 10.20 -19.07
CA PRO A 114 -4.89 11.57 -19.36
C PRO A 114 -6.03 11.99 -18.42
N PRO A 115 -6.15 13.30 -18.11
CA PRO A 115 -7.25 13.81 -17.29
C PRO A 115 -8.60 13.54 -17.95
N LYS A 116 -9.59 13.19 -17.12
CA LYS A 116 -10.98 13.08 -17.58
C LYS A 116 -11.53 14.46 -17.92
N GLN A 117 -12.52 14.53 -18.81
CA GLN A 117 -13.16 15.81 -19.21
C GLN A 117 -13.76 16.60 -18.03
N SER A 118 -14.20 15.89 -16.98
CA SER A 118 -14.75 16.49 -15.76
C SER A 118 -13.70 16.95 -14.75
N GLU A 119 -12.41 16.79 -15.06
CA GLU A 119 -11.29 17.05 -14.15
C GLU A 119 -10.49 18.25 -14.62
N PHE A 120 -10.04 19.07 -13.67
CA PHE A 120 -9.14 20.19 -13.97
C PHE A 120 -7.69 19.79 -13.66
N ARG A 121 -6.74 20.29 -14.46
CA ARG A 121 -5.32 20.01 -14.30
C ARG A 121 -4.74 20.88 -13.20
N ASN A 122 -4.13 20.24 -12.21
CA ASN A 122 -3.49 20.86 -11.06
C ASN A 122 -2.04 20.36 -10.93
N LEU A 123 -1.22 20.66 -11.92
CA LEU A 123 0.14 20.12 -12.02
C LEU A 123 1.12 20.78 -11.03
N ASP A 124 0.82 22.01 -10.61
CA ASP A 124 1.69 22.79 -9.72
C ASP A 124 1.55 22.39 -8.24
N GLU A 125 0.56 21.58 -7.90
CA GLU A 125 0.32 21.13 -6.52
C GLU A 125 1.12 19.86 -6.22
N SER A 126 1.83 19.85 -5.09
CA SER A 126 2.51 18.64 -4.62
C SER A 126 1.52 17.61 -4.09
N MET A 127 1.88 16.34 -4.18
CA MET A 127 1.15 15.19 -3.64
C MET A 127 0.93 15.33 -2.13
N TRP A 128 1.88 15.93 -1.41
CA TRP A 128 1.75 16.24 0.02
C TRP A 128 0.66 17.28 0.30
N GLU A 129 0.56 18.35 -0.51
CA GLU A 129 -0.52 19.33 -0.38
C GLU A 129 -1.89 18.72 -0.71
N LEU A 130 -1.94 17.87 -1.73
CA LEU A 130 -3.13 17.12 -2.09
C LEU A 130 -3.57 16.14 -0.99
N TRP A 131 -2.60 15.51 -0.29
CA TRP A 131 -2.88 14.68 0.87
C TRP A 131 -3.47 15.49 2.02
N LYS A 132 -2.83 16.60 2.42
CA LYS A 132 -3.32 17.49 3.50
C LYS A 132 -4.76 17.95 3.23
N LYS A 133 -5.04 18.43 2.02
CA LYS A 133 -6.40 18.81 1.60
C LYS A 133 -7.39 17.66 1.76
N SER A 134 -6.98 16.44 1.42
CA SER A 134 -7.84 15.27 1.52
C SER A 134 -8.13 14.83 2.96
N GLU A 135 -7.20 15.06 3.89
CA GLU A 135 -7.42 14.84 5.32
C GLU A 135 -8.28 15.96 5.92
N ASP A 136 -8.03 17.23 5.57
CA ASP A 136 -8.87 18.37 5.97
C ASP A 136 -10.33 18.19 5.52
N GLU A 137 -10.57 17.61 4.33
CA GLU A 137 -11.91 17.26 3.85
C GLU A 137 -12.57 16.15 4.69
N LYS A 138 -11.81 15.17 5.18
CA LYS A 138 -12.33 14.10 6.05
C LYS A 138 -12.63 14.63 7.45
N GLU A 139 -11.70 15.39 8.03
CA GLU A 139 -11.83 15.99 9.35
C GLU A 139 -12.88 17.11 9.38
N GLY A 140 -13.05 17.82 8.26
CA GLY A 140 -14.10 18.80 8.00
C GLY A 140 -15.52 18.23 8.00
N ASN A 141 -15.71 16.92 8.16
CA ASN A 141 -17.01 16.30 8.49
C ASN A 141 -17.20 16.04 10.00
N ILE A 142 -16.15 16.19 10.82
CA ILE A 142 -16.14 15.93 12.27
C ILE A 142 -16.00 17.25 13.06
N GLY A 143 -15.53 18.32 12.43
CA GLY A 143 -15.12 19.55 13.13
C GLY A 143 -15.54 20.88 12.50
N TRP A 144 -16.76 21.05 11.95
CA TRP A 144 -17.24 22.41 11.70
C TRP A 144 -17.51 23.13 13.02
N LYS A 145 -16.46 23.84 13.46
CA LYS A 145 -16.57 24.98 14.36
C LYS A 145 -17.74 25.85 13.92
N LYS A 146 -18.63 26.08 14.88
CA LYS A 146 -19.64 27.14 14.88
C LYS A 146 -19.03 28.44 14.38
N GLY A 147 -19.73 29.12 13.48
CA GLY A 147 -19.56 30.56 13.29
C GLY A 147 -18.64 30.99 12.17
N SER A 148 -18.92 30.61 10.92
CA SER A 148 -18.56 31.44 9.76
C SER A 148 -19.54 31.13 8.63
N LYS A 149 -20.40 32.11 8.31
CA LYS A 149 -21.27 32.10 7.12
C LYS A 149 -20.39 32.12 5.88
N ARG A 150 -19.85 30.96 5.50
CA ARG A 150 -19.11 30.80 4.24
C ARG A 150 -20.17 30.70 3.13
N ARG A 151 -20.21 31.75 2.30
CA ARG A 151 -20.96 31.77 1.03
C ARG A 151 -20.82 30.40 0.36
N LYS A 152 -21.95 29.72 0.13
CA LYS A 152 -22.04 28.62 -0.83
C LYS A 152 -21.75 29.22 -2.21
N LEU A 153 -20.47 29.46 -2.52
CA LEU A 153 -20.06 29.51 -3.90
C LEU A 153 -20.44 28.15 -4.46
N GLN A 154 -21.24 28.14 -5.52
CA GLN A 154 -21.44 26.99 -6.38
C GLN A 154 -20.06 26.54 -6.88
N GLN A 155 -19.32 25.78 -6.08
CA GLN A 155 -18.28 24.91 -6.59
C GLN A 155 -19.06 23.86 -7.37
N THR A 156 -19.18 24.09 -8.68
CA THR A 156 -19.21 22.98 -9.62
C THR A 156 -18.10 22.05 -9.17
N SER A 157 -18.46 20.82 -8.80
CA SER A 157 -17.59 19.86 -8.11
C SER A 157 -16.54 19.28 -9.06
N GLN A 158 -15.82 20.14 -9.77
CA GLN A 158 -14.76 19.77 -10.67
C GLN A 158 -13.66 19.11 -9.84
N LYS A 159 -13.40 17.84 -10.13
CA LYS A 159 -12.44 17.04 -9.38
C LYS A 159 -11.03 17.38 -9.85
N SER A 160 -10.08 17.42 -8.93
CA SER A 160 -8.67 17.55 -9.31
C SER A 160 -8.21 16.34 -10.12
N TYR A 161 -7.43 16.60 -11.18
CA TYR A 161 -6.79 15.57 -11.97
C TYR A 161 -5.81 14.76 -11.12
N ARG A 162 -4.79 15.42 -10.54
CA ARG A 162 -3.91 14.82 -9.54
C ARG A 162 -4.63 14.80 -8.20
N SER A 163 -4.66 13.65 -7.54
CA SER A 163 -5.12 13.54 -6.16
C SER A 163 -4.45 12.37 -5.45
N PHE A 164 -4.23 12.51 -4.15
CA PHE A 164 -3.61 11.47 -3.33
C PHE A 164 -4.40 10.15 -3.37
N LYS A 165 -5.74 10.24 -3.44
CA LYS A 165 -6.64 9.07 -3.51
C LYS A 165 -6.45 8.23 -4.80
N LYS A 166 -5.89 8.80 -5.86
CA LYS A 166 -5.62 8.12 -7.13
C LYS A 166 -4.22 7.51 -7.18
N LEU A 167 -3.33 7.88 -6.26
CA LEU A 167 -1.96 7.39 -6.23
C LEU A 167 -1.97 5.89 -5.89
N SER A 168 -1.33 5.08 -6.74
CA SER A 168 -1.24 3.62 -6.60
C SER A 168 0.21 3.14 -6.67
N TRP A 169 1.06 3.78 -7.46
CA TRP A 169 2.48 3.45 -7.55
C TRP A 169 3.32 4.66 -8.00
N ALA A 170 4.61 4.61 -7.70
CA ALA A 170 5.65 5.50 -8.20
C ALA A 170 6.89 4.69 -8.62
N THR A 171 7.63 5.17 -9.62
CA THR A 171 8.86 4.55 -10.11
C THR A 171 10.03 5.53 -10.00
N MET A 172 11.17 5.03 -9.54
CA MET A 172 12.39 5.81 -9.34
C MET A 172 13.56 5.15 -10.08
N GLY A 173 14.52 5.94 -10.54
CA GLY A 173 15.67 5.44 -11.31
C GLY A 173 15.26 4.97 -12.70
N TYR A 174 15.54 3.70 -13.03
CA TYR A 174 15.10 3.11 -14.30
C TYR A 174 13.60 2.85 -14.27
N HIS A 175 12.85 3.61 -15.06
CA HIS A 175 11.41 3.46 -15.14
C HIS A 175 11.03 2.14 -15.82
N TYR A 176 10.22 1.35 -15.13
CA TYR A 176 9.60 0.17 -15.71
C TYR A 176 8.51 0.57 -16.70
N ASP A 177 8.53 -0.03 -17.89
CA ASP A 177 7.47 0.11 -18.90
C ASP A 177 6.46 -1.02 -18.71
N TRP A 178 5.21 -0.65 -18.38
CA TRP A 178 4.18 -1.57 -17.89
C TRP A 178 3.41 -2.29 -19.00
#